data_AF-W9G0L9-F1
#
_entry.id   AF-W9G0L9-F1
#
_cell.length_a   1.000
_cell.length_b   1.000
_cell.length_c   1.000
_cell.angle_alpha   90.00
_cell.angle_beta   90.00
_cell.angle_gamma   90.00
#
_symmetry.space_group_name_H-M   'P 1'
#
loop_
_entity.id
_entity.type
_entity.pdbx_description
1 polymer ?
#
loop_
_entity_poly.entity_id
_entity_poly.type
_entity_poly.pdbx_seq_one_letter_code
_entity_poly.pdbx_strand_id
1 'polypeptide(L)'
;MRIAAAALPRVEGQHRNHALAAARRARALQLASQGLTYQQVADELGYASRGTVHHIVHQALARETNEAVEEMRELEVARLDGLQSALWDRAMAGDLDAARTVLRIVATRCRLLELYDRKPTDGFVPKTVVLTAGSATARR
;
A
#
# COMPACT_ATOMS: atom_id res chain seq x y z
N MET A 1 -16.01 15.90 15.89
CA MET A 1 -15.80 17.33 15.53
C MET A 1 -15.95 17.46 14.01
N ARG A 2 -17.12 17.91 13.50
CA ARG A 2 -17.38 18.09 12.06
C ARG A 2 -16.68 19.38 11.62
N ILE A 3 -15.61 19.25 10.84
CA ILE A 3 -14.98 20.40 10.19
C ILE A 3 -15.99 20.95 9.18
N ALA A 4 -16.45 22.18 9.39
CA ALA A 4 -17.25 22.91 8.43
C ALA A 4 -16.43 23.05 7.13
N ALA A 5 -16.98 22.54 6.03
CA ALA A 5 -16.32 22.54 4.74
C ALA A 5 -16.20 23.98 4.22
N ALA A 6 -15.04 24.61 4.42
CA ALA A 6 -14.63 25.69 3.54
C ALA A 6 -14.66 25.15 2.10
N ALA A 7 -15.37 25.84 1.20
CA ALA A 7 -15.52 25.40 -0.19
C ALA A 7 -14.12 25.15 -0.78
N LEU A 8 -13.82 23.88 -1.08
CA LEU A 8 -12.54 23.51 -1.66
C LEU A 8 -12.42 24.21 -3.03
N PRO A 9 -11.26 24.82 -3.34
CA PRO A 9 -11.08 25.47 -4.63
C PRO A 9 -11.26 24.44 -5.74
N ARG A 10 -11.92 24.86 -6.83
CA ARG A 10 -12.12 24.02 -8.02
C ARG A 10 -10.78 23.56 -8.59
N VAL A 11 -10.80 22.46 -9.33
CA VAL A 11 -9.60 21.86 -9.93
C VAL A 11 -9.10 22.74 -11.08
N GLU A 12 -8.09 23.57 -10.78
CA GLU A 12 -7.35 24.35 -11.77
C GLU A 12 -5.88 23.86 -11.84
N GLY A 13 -5.45 23.34 -13.00
CA GLY A 13 -4.03 23.03 -13.31
C GLY A 13 -3.38 21.82 -12.59
N GLN A 14 -2.09 21.56 -12.87
CA GLN A 14 -1.33 20.42 -12.35
C GLN A 14 -1.13 20.51 -10.82
N HIS A 15 -1.75 19.61 -10.07
CA HIS A 15 -1.76 19.62 -8.61
C HIS A 15 -0.48 19.03 -8.00
N ARG A 16 0.47 19.90 -7.64
CA ARG A 16 1.61 19.55 -6.76
C ARG A 16 1.29 19.58 -5.27
N ASN A 17 0.02 19.78 -4.87
CA ASN A 17 -0.38 19.86 -3.46
C ASN A 17 -1.13 18.58 -3.01
N HIS A 18 -0.41 17.68 -2.33
CA HIS A 18 -0.93 16.41 -1.83
C HIS A 18 -2.06 16.57 -0.79
N ALA A 19 -1.99 17.60 0.06
CA ALA A 19 -3.01 17.86 1.08
C ALA A 19 -4.34 18.29 0.45
N LEU A 20 -4.29 19.18 -0.54
CA LEU A 20 -5.47 19.59 -1.30
C LEU A 20 -6.08 18.42 -2.08
N ALA A 21 -5.25 17.57 -2.68
CA ALA A 21 -5.72 16.36 -3.35
C ALA A 21 -6.45 15.44 -2.34
N ALA A 22 -5.89 15.21 -1.15
CA ALA A 22 -6.53 14.41 -0.11
C ALA A 22 -7.88 15.00 0.34
N ALA A 23 -7.94 16.30 0.59
CA ALA A 23 -9.18 16.99 0.96
C ALA A 23 -10.27 16.85 -0.11
N ARG A 24 -9.90 16.95 -1.39
CA ARG A 24 -10.84 16.73 -2.51
C ARG A 24 -11.33 15.29 -2.61
N ARG A 25 -10.48 14.29 -2.36
CA ARG A 25 -10.93 12.88 -2.31
C ARG A 25 -11.95 12.66 -1.18
N ALA A 26 -11.65 13.16 0.02
CA ALA A 26 -12.55 13.07 1.17
C ALA A 26 -13.90 13.75 0.88
N ARG A 27 -13.88 14.91 0.23
CA ARG A 27 -15.10 15.61 -0.18
C ARG A 27 -15.88 14.85 -1.25
N ALA A 28 -15.20 14.27 -2.25
CA ALA A 28 -15.86 13.46 -3.28
C ALA A 28 -16.57 12.23 -2.66
N LEU A 29 -15.92 11.56 -1.70
CA LEU A 29 -16.50 10.44 -0.97
C LEU A 29 -17.72 10.87 -0.13
N GLN A 30 -17.62 12.01 0.55
CA GLN A 30 -18.73 12.58 1.33
C GLN A 30 -19.95 12.89 0.45
N LEU A 31 -19.75 13.47 -0.72
CA LEU A 31 -20.85 13.81 -1.63
C LEU A 31 -21.48 12.56 -2.25
N ALA A 32 -20.66 11.58 -2.63
CA ALA A 32 -21.14 10.29 -3.11
C ALA A 32 -21.97 9.55 -2.03
N SER A 33 -21.54 9.58 -0.76
CA SER A 33 -22.28 8.93 0.34
C SER A 33 -23.60 9.64 0.70
N GLN A 34 -23.77 10.90 0.30
CA GLN A 34 -25.03 11.64 0.39
C GLN A 34 -26.00 11.32 -0.77
N GLY A 35 -25.62 10.44 -1.70
CA GLY A 35 -26.44 10.00 -2.82
C GLY A 35 -26.31 10.87 -4.08
N LEU A 36 -25.35 11.80 -4.14
CA LEU A 36 -25.09 12.55 -5.37
C LEU A 36 -24.50 11.64 -6.45
N THR A 37 -24.93 11.87 -7.69
CA THR A 37 -24.34 11.20 -8.86
C THR A 37 -22.91 11.68 -9.10
N TYR A 38 -22.06 10.84 -9.70
CA TYR A 38 -20.68 11.24 -10.01
C TYR A 38 -20.57 12.44 -10.97
N GLN A 39 -21.61 12.70 -11.77
CA GLN A 39 -21.66 13.91 -12.59
C GLN A 39 -21.85 15.16 -11.72
N GLN A 40 -22.82 15.15 -10.80
CA GLN A 40 -23.04 16.26 -9.87
C GLN A 40 -21.82 16.54 -9.00
N VAL A 41 -21.14 15.49 -8.54
CA VAL A 41 -19.89 15.61 -7.78
C VAL A 41 -18.77 16.22 -8.63
N ALA A 42 -18.69 15.87 -9.93
CA ALA A 42 -17.71 16.44 -10.84
C ALA A 42 -17.95 17.94 -11.04
N ASP A 43 -19.20 18.33 -11.23
CA ASP A 43 -19.61 19.72 -11.41
C ASP A 43 -19.34 20.55 -10.13
N GLU A 44 -19.59 19.98 -8.94
CA GLU A 44 -19.33 20.64 -7.65
C GLU A 44 -17.83 20.87 -7.40
N LEU A 45 -16.99 19.87 -7.70
CA LEU A 45 -15.55 19.90 -7.42
C LEU A 45 -14.70 20.44 -8.58
N GLY A 46 -15.32 20.67 -9.74
CA GLY A 46 -14.65 21.15 -10.96
C GLY A 46 -13.85 20.08 -11.69
N TYR A 47 -14.22 18.80 -11.59
CA TYR A 47 -13.60 17.74 -12.38
C TYR A 47 -14.14 17.72 -13.80
N ALA A 48 -13.26 17.47 -14.78
CA ALA A 48 -13.63 17.44 -16.20
C ALA A 48 -14.54 16.27 -16.59
N SER A 49 -14.61 15.20 -15.79
CA SER A 49 -15.45 14.04 -16.11
C SER A 49 -15.97 13.31 -14.87
N ARG A 50 -17.17 12.72 -14.99
CA ARG A 50 -17.71 11.76 -14.01
C ARG A 50 -16.80 10.54 -13.80
N GLY A 51 -16.03 10.15 -14.83
CA GLY A 51 -15.12 9.00 -14.77
C GLY A 51 -13.95 9.26 -13.83
N THR A 52 -13.46 10.50 -13.79
CA THR A 52 -12.44 10.93 -12.83
C THR A 52 -12.95 10.82 -11.39
N VAL A 53 -14.18 11.24 -11.12
CA VAL A 53 -14.80 11.12 -9.80
C VAL A 53 -14.99 9.66 -9.41
N HIS A 54 -15.52 8.82 -10.31
CA HIS A 54 -15.65 7.39 -10.07
C HIS A 54 -14.31 6.76 -9.67
N HIS A 55 -13.23 7.05 -10.42
CA HIS A 55 -11.90 6.54 -10.11
C HIS A 55 -11.39 7.03 -8.75
N ILE A 56 -11.57 8.31 -8.42
CA ILE A 56 -11.17 8.89 -7.13
C ILE A 56 -11.90 8.21 -5.97
N VAL A 57 -13.22 8.07 -6.07
CA VAL A 57 -14.04 7.44 -5.02
C VAL A 57 -13.65 5.99 -4.85
N HIS A 58 -13.54 5.23 -5.94
CA HIS A 58 -13.13 3.83 -5.90
C HIS A 58 -11.71 3.66 -5.31
N GLN A 59 -10.77 4.50 -5.70
CA GLN A 59 -9.40 4.46 -5.17
C GLN A 59 -9.36 4.81 -3.67
N ALA A 60 -10.16 5.78 -3.22
CA ALA A 60 -10.26 6.14 -1.82
C ALA A 60 -10.81 4.98 -0.98
N LEU A 61 -11.91 4.35 -1.42
CA LEU A 61 -12.49 3.18 -0.77
C LEU A 61 -11.53 1.98 -0.74
N ALA A 62 -10.86 1.70 -1.85
CA ALA A 62 -9.85 0.64 -1.93
C ALA A 62 -8.68 0.90 -0.98
N ARG A 63 -8.24 2.17 -0.89
CA ARG A 63 -7.18 2.57 0.04
C ARG A 63 -7.60 2.40 1.50
N GLU A 64 -8.78 2.88 1.88
CA GLU A 64 -9.32 2.70 3.24
C GLU A 64 -9.46 1.22 3.60
N THR A 65 -9.93 0.40 2.65
CA THR A 65 -10.02 -1.06 2.81
C THR A 65 -8.64 -1.69 3.03
N ASN A 66 -7.64 -1.28 2.24
CA ASN A 66 -6.27 -1.77 2.38
C ASN A 66 -5.63 -1.32 3.70
N GLU A 67 -5.85 -0.07 4.13
CA GLU A 67 -5.37 0.43 5.42
C GLU A 67 -5.98 -0.38 6.58
N ALA A 68 -7.28 -0.67 6.55
CA ALA A 68 -7.93 -1.53 7.55
C ALA A 68 -7.40 -2.97 7.55
N VAL A 69 -7.10 -3.53 6.37
CA VAL A 69 -6.47 -4.86 6.24
C VAL A 69 -5.05 -4.84 6.82
N GLU A 70 -4.30 -3.77 6.62
CA GLU A 70 -2.94 -3.60 7.16
C GLU A 70 -2.97 -3.46 8.69
N GLU A 71 -3.87 -2.65 9.25
CA GLU A 71 -4.05 -2.55 10.71
C GLU A 71 -4.39 -3.91 11.35
N MET A 72 -5.23 -4.71 10.68
CA MET A 72 -5.56 -6.06 11.13
C MET A 72 -4.34 -7.00 11.07
N ARG A 73 -3.52 -6.88 10.01
CA ARG A 73 -2.26 -7.63 9.85
C ARG A 73 -1.27 -7.26 10.96
N GLU A 74 -1.11 -5.97 11.26
CA GLU A 74 -0.26 -5.47 12.34
C GLU A 74 -0.71 -5.99 13.71
N LEU A 75 -2.00 -5.93 14.01
CA LEU A 75 -2.57 -6.45 15.25
C LEU A 75 -2.30 -7.95 15.43
N GLU A 76 -2.45 -8.72 14.36
CA GLU A 76 -2.21 -10.15 14.41
C GLU A 76 -0.71 -10.48 14.57
N VAL A 77 0.17 -9.72 13.92
CA VAL A 77 1.62 -9.82 14.14
C VAL A 77 1.98 -9.52 15.59
N ALA A 78 1.40 -8.49 16.20
CA ALA A 78 1.64 -8.15 17.61
C ALA A 78 1.19 -9.26 18.57
N ARG A 79 0.06 -9.92 18.30
CA ARG A 79 -0.39 -11.09 19.07
C ARG A 79 0.57 -12.26 18.95
N LEU A 80 1.04 -12.54 17.73
CA LEU A 80 2.01 -13.59 17.45
C LEU A 80 3.37 -13.31 18.11
N ASP A 81 3.81 -12.05 18.14
CA ASP A 81 5.00 -11.61 18.87
C ASP A 81 4.88 -11.89 20.38
N GLY A 82 3.73 -11.59 20.97
CA GLY A 82 3.46 -11.91 22.39
C GLY A 82 3.53 -13.41 22.67
N LEU A 83 2.90 -14.24 21.82
CA LEU A 83 2.96 -15.70 21.95
C LEU A 83 4.37 -16.24 21.79
N GLN A 84 5.13 -15.71 20.83
CA GLN A 84 6.51 -16.11 20.61
C GLN A 84 7.38 -15.75 21.82
N SER A 85 7.26 -14.53 22.34
CA SER A 85 8.01 -14.08 23.52
C SER A 85 7.74 -14.97 24.73
N ALA A 86 6.48 -15.32 25.00
CA ALA A 86 6.11 -16.18 26.12
C ALA A 86 6.67 -17.61 26.04
N LEU A 87 6.95 -18.11 24.84
CA LEU A 87 7.45 -19.47 24.60
C LEU A 87 8.95 -19.52 24.32
N TRP A 88 9.59 -18.37 24.10
CA TRP A 88 10.95 -18.29 23.60
C TRP A 88 11.96 -18.97 24.53
N ASP A 89 11.95 -18.62 25.82
CA ASP A 89 12.91 -19.15 26.79
C ASP A 89 12.77 -20.67 26.96
N ARG A 90 11.52 -21.18 26.95
CA ARG A 90 11.24 -22.62 27.00
C ARG A 90 11.76 -23.34 25.76
N ALA A 91 11.51 -22.79 24.58
CA ALA A 91 12.00 -23.34 23.33
C ALA A 91 13.53 -23.41 23.31
N MET A 92 14.19 -22.34 23.76
CA MET A 92 15.65 -22.27 23.85
C MET A 92 16.24 -23.20 24.92
N ALA A 93 15.47 -23.51 25.97
CA ALA A 93 15.83 -24.50 27.00
C ALA A 93 15.65 -25.96 26.55
N GLY A 94 15.23 -26.21 25.31
CA GLY A 94 15.09 -27.56 24.74
C GLY A 94 13.71 -28.19 24.87
N ASP A 95 12.69 -27.42 25.30
CA ASP A 95 11.29 -27.87 25.25
C ASP A 95 10.85 -27.97 23.78
N LEU A 96 10.76 -29.21 23.28
CA LEU A 96 10.43 -29.51 21.88
C LEU A 96 8.99 -29.07 21.51
N ASP A 97 8.07 -29.01 22.47
CA ASP A 97 6.70 -28.54 22.21
C ASP A 97 6.66 -27.03 22.07
N ALA A 98 7.39 -26.32 22.94
CA ALA A 98 7.58 -24.87 22.80
C ALA A 98 8.29 -24.54 21.48
N ALA A 99 9.35 -25.25 21.13
CA ALA A 99 10.10 -25.04 19.89
C ALA A 99 9.23 -25.27 18.64
N ARG A 100 8.44 -26.36 18.59
CA ARG A 100 7.48 -26.61 17.51
C ARG A 100 6.44 -25.51 17.40
N THR A 101 5.97 -24.99 18.53
CA THR A 101 4.98 -23.91 18.56
C THR A 101 5.57 -22.59 18.06
N VAL A 102 6.78 -22.24 18.51
CA VAL A 102 7.51 -21.05 18.03
C VAL A 102 7.76 -21.12 16.52
N LEU A 103 8.18 -22.27 15.99
CA LEU A 103 8.37 -22.46 14.54
C LEU A 103 7.07 -22.22 13.76
N ARG A 104 5.92 -22.69 14.27
CA ARG A 104 4.61 -22.42 13.66
C ARG A 104 4.25 -20.94 13.70
N ILE A 105 4.52 -20.25 14.81
CA ILE A 105 4.30 -18.81 14.95
C ILE A 105 5.13 -18.05 13.91
N VAL A 106 6.43 -18.34 13.80
CA VAL A 106 7.33 -17.74 12.80
C VAL A 106 6.81 -18.00 11.38
N ALA A 107 6.39 -19.23 11.08
CA ALA A 107 5.83 -19.56 9.77
C ALA A 107 4.55 -18.77 9.45
N THR A 108 3.65 -18.60 10.43
CA THR A 108 2.45 -17.78 10.25
C THR A 108 2.81 -16.32 10.01
N ARG A 109 3.78 -15.76 10.75
CA ARG A 109 4.25 -14.38 10.55
C ARG A 109 4.85 -14.17 9.16
N CYS A 110 5.70 -15.09 8.70
CA CYS A 110 6.28 -15.00 7.37
C CYS A 110 5.22 -15.06 6.25
N ARG A 111 4.09 -15.75 6.46
CA ARG A 111 2.94 -15.71 5.53
C ARG A 111 2.19 -14.38 5.60
N LEU A 112 1.88 -13.91 6.81
CA LEU A 112 1.25 -12.62 7.04
C LEU A 112 2.10 -11.45 6.55
N LEU A 113 3.42 -11.58 6.45
CA LEU A 113 4.32 -10.55 5.94
C LEU A 113 4.77 -10.84 4.51
N GLU A 114 4.20 -11.86 3.87
CA GLU A 114 4.49 -12.26 2.47
C GLU A 114 5.98 -12.53 2.20
N LEU A 115 6.74 -12.93 3.23
CA LEU A 115 8.18 -13.17 3.16
C LEU A 115 8.56 -14.48 2.43
N TYR A 116 7.60 -15.39 2.23
CA TYR A 116 7.81 -16.62 1.46
C TYR A 116 7.74 -16.41 -0.05
N ASP A 117 6.85 -15.52 -0.50
CA ASP A 117 6.58 -15.27 -1.92
C ASP A 117 7.28 -14.00 -2.39
N ARG A 118 8.58 -13.87 -2.11
CA ARG A 118 9.39 -12.81 -2.74
C ARG A 118 9.46 -13.08 -4.24
N LYS A 119 8.46 -12.63 -4.98
CA LYS A 119 8.53 -12.50 -6.44
C LYS A 119 9.73 -11.59 -6.74
N PRO A 120 10.58 -11.92 -7.72
CA PRO A 120 11.58 -10.98 -8.20
C PRO A 120 10.83 -9.69 -8.51
N THR A 121 11.26 -8.57 -7.92
CA THR A 121 10.69 -7.27 -8.24
C THR A 121 10.68 -7.11 -9.75
N ASP A 122 9.48 -6.96 -10.35
CA ASP A 122 9.30 -6.68 -11.78
C ASP A 122 10.19 -5.48 -12.14
N GLY A 123 11.38 -5.77 -12.68
CA GLY A 123 12.43 -4.76 -12.75
C GLY A 123 13.84 -5.30 -13.03
N PHE A 124 14.10 -6.60 -12.83
CA PHE A 124 15.31 -7.20 -13.38
C PHE A 124 15.15 -7.42 -14.88
N VAL A 125 15.43 -6.38 -15.66
CA VAL A 125 15.68 -6.51 -17.09
C VAL A 125 17.16 -6.88 -17.22
N PRO A 126 17.53 -8.14 -17.58
CA PRO A 126 18.93 -8.47 -17.79
C PRO A 126 19.47 -7.61 -18.94
N LYS A 127 20.39 -6.69 -18.63
CA LYS A 127 21.14 -5.97 -19.66
C LYS A 127 22.22 -6.91 -20.18
N THR A 128 22.02 -7.47 -21.36
CA THR A 128 23.08 -8.16 -22.09
C THR A 128 24.17 -7.15 -22.42
N VAL A 129 25.34 -7.28 -21.79
CA VAL A 129 26.55 -6.54 -22.18
C VAL A 129 27.24 -7.35 -23.27
N VAL A 130 27.21 -6.85 -24.50
CA VAL A 130 28.04 -7.38 -25.59
C VAL A 130 29.44 -6.79 -25.44
N LEU A 131 30.39 -7.59 -24.97
CA LEU A 131 31.79 -7.22 -24.95
C LEU A 131 32.39 -7.50 -26.33
N THR A 132 32.53 -6.47 -27.16
CA THR A 132 33.35 -6.57 -28.37
C THR A 132 34.80 -6.31 -27.99
N ALA A 133 35.66 -7.31 -28.12
CA ALA A 133 37.10 -7.13 -27.98
C ALA A 133 37.60 -6.20 -29.10
N GLY A 134 38.01 -4.98 -28.75
CA GLY A 134 38.62 -4.05 -29.70
C GLY A 134 39.94 -4.62 -30.22
N SER A 135 40.06 -4.75 -31.55
CA SER A 135 41.28 -5.15 -32.21
C SER A 135 42.34 -4.04 -32.06
N ALA A 136 43.39 -4.33 -31.29
CA ALA A 136 44.57 -3.49 -31.21
C ALA A 136 45.27 -3.48 -32.58
N THR A 137 45.13 -2.37 -33.31
CA THR A 137 45.90 -2.15 -34.54
C THR A 137 47.27 -1.62 -34.14
N ALA A 138 48.29 -2.48 -34.22
CA ALA A 138 49.69 -2.08 -34.06
C ALA A 138 50.09 -1.18 -35.24
N ARG A 139 50.51 0.06 -34.96
CA ARG A 139 51.25 0.89 -35.92
C ARG A 139 52.74 0.65 -35.71
N ARG A 140 53.43 0.31 -36.79
CA ARG A 140 54.89 0.48 -36.94
C ARG A 140 55.18 1.89 -37.41
#